data_AF-A0A7J4EM59-F1
#
_entry.id   AF-A0A7J4EM59-F1
#
_cell.length_a   1.000
_cell.length_b   1.000
_cell.length_c   1.000
_cell.angle_alpha   90.00
_cell.angle_beta   90.00
_cell.angle_gamma   90.00
#
_symmetry.space_group_name_H-M   'P 1'
#
loop_
_entity.id
_entity.type
_entity.pdbx_description
1 polymer ?
#
loop_
_entity_poly.entity_id
_entity_poly.type
_entity_poly.pdbx_seq_one_letter_code
_entity_poly.pdbx_strand_id
1 'polypeptide(L)'
;MLLQNQANMRGDIMNKFKKAIEFSNKIKDNPEILQIILFGSVARGEDHVSSDIDIAIVYKEKKQDTMDQIDSLASSDIQLTHLDINELAEESEIVGALSGEGLLLYGRPIIIQDKDIALKSKILISYNLSKLCQKDKMKVYRAMYGTTSTSKYKGKKYKTITTGIIREHGIEKITKGVLLVSREKATKILGILKRFSADWKEIAVWTY
;
A
#
# COMPACT_ATOMS: atom_id res chain seq x y z
N MET A 1 -24.63 23.20 1.90
CA MET A 1 -24.78 21.80 1.43
C MET A 1 -23.46 21.02 1.39
N LEU A 2 -22.40 21.49 0.71
CA LEU A 2 -21.11 20.75 0.63
C LEU A 2 -20.41 20.47 1.99
N LEU A 3 -20.46 21.42 2.93
CA LEU A 3 -19.86 21.26 4.26
C LEU A 3 -20.61 20.25 5.15
N GLN A 4 -21.92 20.11 4.98
CA GLN A 4 -22.75 19.16 5.75
C GLN A 4 -22.51 17.70 5.31
N ASN A 5 -22.28 17.47 4.01
CA ASN A 5 -21.92 16.15 3.49
C ASN A 5 -20.53 15.68 3.91
N GLN A 6 -19.54 16.58 4.03
CA GLN A 6 -18.21 16.22 4.51
C GLN A 6 -18.20 15.91 6.02
N ALA A 7 -19.04 16.59 6.82
CA ALA A 7 -19.20 16.30 8.24
C ALA A 7 -19.90 14.96 8.49
N ASN A 8 -20.95 14.63 7.71
CA ASN A 8 -21.63 13.34 7.80
C ASN A 8 -20.74 12.17 7.37
N MET A 9 -19.96 12.31 6.28
CA MET A 9 -19.02 11.24 5.87
C MET A 9 -17.93 10.99 6.92
N ARG A 10 -17.37 12.03 7.56
CA ARG A 10 -16.43 11.85 8.67
C ARG A 10 -17.06 11.20 9.90
N GLY A 11 -18.34 11.46 10.16
CA GLY A 11 -19.10 10.83 11.25
C GLY A 11 -19.30 9.33 11.05
N ASP A 12 -19.65 8.92 9.83
CA ASP A 12 -19.86 7.50 9.48
C ASP A 12 -18.55 6.70 9.44
N ILE A 13 -17.47 7.27 8.91
CA ILE A 13 -16.13 6.63 8.92
C ILE A 13 -15.64 6.40 10.36
N MET A 14 -15.79 7.41 11.22
CA MET A 14 -15.43 7.30 12.64
C MET A 14 -16.26 6.23 13.36
N ASN A 15 -17.50 5.99 12.91
CA ASN A 15 -18.38 4.96 13.45
C ASN A 15 -17.91 3.55 13.09
N LYS A 16 -17.48 3.30 11.83
CA LYS A 16 -16.99 1.98 11.39
C LYS A 16 -15.67 1.59 12.04
N PHE A 17 -14.72 2.50 12.09
CA PHE A 17 -13.46 2.26 12.79
C PHE A 17 -13.69 1.98 14.27
N LYS A 18 -14.60 2.72 14.91
CA LYS A 18 -15.00 2.49 16.29
C LYS A 18 -15.67 1.11 16.47
N LYS A 19 -16.57 0.70 15.58
CA LYS A 19 -17.16 -0.64 15.57
C LYS A 19 -16.11 -1.75 15.47
N ALA A 20 -15.10 -1.58 14.61
CA ALA A 20 -13.99 -2.54 14.49
C ALA A 20 -13.21 -2.67 15.81
N ILE A 21 -12.93 -1.54 16.48
CA ILE A 21 -12.28 -1.53 17.80
C ILE A 21 -13.18 -2.18 18.86
N GLU A 22 -14.47 -1.86 18.89
CA GLU A 22 -15.43 -2.43 19.84
C GLU A 22 -15.55 -3.94 19.66
N PHE A 23 -15.63 -4.41 18.42
CA PHE A 23 -15.64 -5.83 18.09
C PHE A 23 -14.34 -6.51 18.52
N SER A 24 -13.18 -5.94 18.16
CA SER A 24 -11.87 -6.44 18.59
C SER A 24 -11.77 -6.59 20.11
N ASN A 25 -12.28 -5.60 20.86
CA ASN A 25 -12.28 -5.65 22.32
C ASN A 25 -13.17 -6.76 22.90
N LYS A 26 -14.22 -7.21 22.20
CA LYS A 26 -15.08 -8.31 22.66
C LYS A 26 -14.39 -9.67 22.54
N ILE A 27 -13.52 -9.84 21.55
CA ILE A 27 -12.94 -11.14 21.21
C ILE A 27 -11.48 -11.30 21.66
N LYS A 28 -10.75 -10.19 21.92
CA LYS A 28 -9.31 -10.19 22.19
C LYS A 28 -8.86 -11.08 23.36
N ASP A 29 -9.74 -11.32 24.33
CA ASP A 29 -9.41 -12.12 25.53
C ASP A 29 -9.48 -13.63 25.26
N ASN A 30 -9.84 -14.04 24.04
CA ASN A 30 -9.79 -15.43 23.63
C ASN A 30 -8.32 -15.90 23.51
N PRO A 31 -7.91 -16.95 24.24
CA PRO A 31 -6.50 -17.37 24.31
C PRO A 31 -5.94 -17.93 22.99
N GLU A 32 -6.81 -18.32 22.04
CA GLU A 32 -6.39 -18.81 20.73
C GLU A 32 -6.05 -17.66 19.77
N ILE A 33 -6.48 -16.43 20.05
CA ILE A 33 -6.24 -15.28 19.19
C ILE A 33 -4.86 -14.67 19.48
N LEU A 34 -4.03 -14.61 18.44
CA LEU A 34 -2.72 -13.97 18.48
C LEU A 34 -2.79 -12.50 18.04
N GLN A 35 -3.57 -12.21 17.00
CA GLN A 35 -3.74 -10.87 16.46
C GLN A 35 -5.13 -10.63 15.89
N ILE A 36 -5.52 -9.35 15.89
CA ILE A 36 -6.71 -8.86 15.19
C ILE A 36 -6.27 -7.65 14.37
N ILE A 37 -6.52 -7.70 13.06
CA ILE A 37 -6.06 -6.71 12.10
C ILE A 37 -7.27 -6.22 11.31
N LEU A 38 -7.50 -4.91 11.30
CA LEU A 38 -8.44 -4.27 10.40
C LEU A 38 -7.74 -4.02 9.07
N PHE A 39 -8.33 -4.42 7.96
CA PHE A 39 -7.75 -4.18 6.63
C PHE A 39 -8.83 -3.66 5.66
N GLY A 40 -8.50 -3.59 4.38
CA GLY A 40 -9.43 -3.13 3.35
C GLY A 40 -9.73 -1.62 3.40
N SER A 41 -10.87 -1.23 2.85
CA SER A 41 -11.18 0.18 2.59
C SER A 41 -11.27 1.04 3.86
N VAL A 42 -11.75 0.46 4.97
CA VAL A 42 -11.85 1.15 6.27
C VAL A 42 -10.46 1.44 6.85
N ALA A 43 -9.51 0.50 6.73
CA ALA A 43 -8.14 0.72 7.17
C ALA A 43 -7.42 1.81 6.35
N ARG A 44 -7.74 1.92 5.05
CA ARG A 44 -7.20 2.95 4.15
C ARG A 44 -7.85 4.33 4.32
N GLY A 45 -9.01 4.43 4.99
CA GLY A 45 -9.80 5.66 5.06
C GLY A 45 -10.45 6.05 3.72
N GLU A 46 -10.69 5.06 2.85
CA GLU A 46 -11.32 5.18 1.54
C GLU A 46 -12.73 4.57 1.54
N ASP A 47 -13.27 4.22 2.71
CA ASP A 47 -14.55 3.56 2.84
C ASP A 47 -15.73 4.48 2.51
N HIS A 48 -16.78 3.88 1.98
CA HIS A 48 -18.06 4.51 1.71
C HIS A 48 -19.12 3.98 2.68
N VAL A 49 -20.29 4.62 2.73
CA VAL A 49 -21.39 4.23 3.64
C VAL A 49 -21.75 2.75 3.48
N SER A 50 -21.68 2.21 2.26
CA SER A 50 -21.95 0.80 1.94
C SER A 50 -20.76 -0.16 2.10
N SER A 51 -19.57 0.31 2.47
CA SER A 51 -18.40 -0.57 2.63
C SER A 51 -18.53 -1.48 3.86
N ASP A 52 -18.18 -2.74 3.72
CA ASP A 52 -18.05 -3.66 4.85
C ASP A 52 -16.73 -3.40 5.62
N ILE A 53 -16.67 -3.90 6.85
CA ILE A 53 -15.52 -3.81 7.76
C ILE A 53 -14.76 -5.13 7.70
N ASP A 54 -13.63 -5.15 6.99
CA ASP A 54 -12.80 -6.34 6.82
C ASP A 54 -11.85 -6.54 8.00
N ILE A 55 -12.02 -7.63 8.76
CA ILE A 55 -11.18 -7.96 9.92
C ILE A 55 -10.54 -9.34 9.74
N ALA A 56 -9.22 -9.39 9.85
CA ALA A 56 -8.47 -10.63 9.91
C ALA A 56 -8.18 -10.98 11.37
N ILE A 57 -8.43 -12.24 11.73
CA ILE A 57 -8.14 -12.78 13.05
C ILE A 57 -7.12 -13.89 12.85
N VAL A 58 -5.94 -13.70 13.45
CA VAL A 58 -4.85 -14.67 13.39
C VAL A 58 -4.87 -15.50 14.66
N TYR A 59 -5.05 -16.81 14.50
CA TYR A 59 -5.09 -17.79 15.58
C TYR A 59 -3.76 -18.50 15.75
N LYS A 60 -3.50 -18.96 16.96
CA LYS A 60 -2.44 -19.95 17.23
C LYS A 60 -2.81 -21.29 16.62
N GLU A 61 -4.06 -21.69 16.78
CA GLU A 61 -4.67 -22.89 16.22
C GLU A 61 -6.15 -22.60 15.95
N LYS A 62 -6.63 -22.89 14.74
CA LYS A 62 -8.04 -22.70 14.39
C LYS A 62 -8.89 -23.81 15.00
N LYS A 63 -9.89 -23.41 15.79
CA LYS A 63 -10.91 -24.31 16.36
C LYS A 63 -12.28 -23.87 15.86
N GLN A 64 -13.03 -24.79 15.26
CA GLN A 64 -14.33 -24.47 14.66
C GLN A 64 -15.28 -23.81 15.66
N ASP A 65 -15.43 -24.38 16.86
CA ASP A 65 -16.28 -23.80 17.91
C ASP A 65 -15.89 -22.37 18.29
N THR A 66 -14.59 -22.05 18.30
CA THR A 66 -14.09 -20.70 18.56
C THR A 66 -14.45 -19.76 17.41
N MET A 67 -14.30 -20.21 16.17
CA MET A 67 -14.64 -19.41 14.99
C MET A 67 -16.14 -19.13 14.95
N ASP A 68 -16.99 -20.14 15.15
CA ASP A 68 -18.44 -20.01 15.17
C ASP A 68 -18.91 -19.04 16.27
N GLN A 69 -18.28 -19.10 17.46
CA GLN A 69 -18.55 -18.15 18.53
C GLN A 69 -18.20 -16.71 18.14
N ILE A 70 -17.04 -16.51 17.52
CA ILE A 70 -16.58 -15.19 17.08
C ILE A 70 -17.46 -14.65 15.95
N ASP A 71 -17.84 -15.49 14.99
CA ASP A 71 -18.76 -15.16 13.90
C ASP A 71 -20.12 -14.72 14.43
N SER A 72 -20.63 -15.38 15.48
CA SER A 72 -21.90 -15.00 16.12
C SER A 72 -21.88 -13.63 16.80
N LEU A 73 -20.69 -13.11 17.13
CA LEU A 73 -20.50 -11.79 17.74
C LEU A 73 -20.32 -10.69 16.70
N ALA A 74 -20.04 -11.05 15.45
CA ALA A 74 -19.86 -10.11 14.36
C ALA A 74 -21.21 -9.54 13.93
N SER A 75 -21.26 -8.23 13.72
CA SER A 75 -22.40 -7.59 13.08
C SER A 75 -22.36 -7.84 11.57
N SER A 76 -23.51 -7.68 10.89
CA SER A 76 -23.65 -7.98 9.45
C SER A 76 -22.75 -7.15 8.54
N ASP A 77 -22.22 -6.05 9.04
CA ASP A 77 -21.28 -5.14 8.36
C ASP A 77 -19.80 -5.49 8.64
N ILE A 78 -19.52 -6.56 9.40
CA ILE A 78 -18.17 -7.06 9.68
C ILE A 78 -17.96 -8.36 8.92
N GLN A 79 -16.96 -8.36 8.04
CA GLN A 79 -16.51 -9.55 7.34
C GLN A 79 -15.25 -10.09 8.01
N LEU A 80 -15.29 -11.34 8.44
CA LEU A 80 -14.19 -11.98 9.14
C LEU A 80 -13.38 -12.89 8.23
N THR A 81 -12.07 -12.80 8.36
CA THR A 81 -11.11 -13.70 7.73
C THR A 81 -10.32 -14.42 8.82
N HIS A 82 -10.49 -15.74 8.92
CA HIS A 82 -9.89 -16.57 9.97
C HIS A 82 -8.63 -17.25 9.45
N LEU A 83 -7.48 -16.87 10.02
CA LEU A 83 -6.16 -17.32 9.59
C LEU A 83 -5.43 -18.00 10.73
N ASP A 84 -4.68 -19.06 10.47
CA ASP A 84 -3.61 -19.51 11.35
C ASP A 84 -2.23 -19.04 10.87
N ILE A 85 -1.18 -19.38 11.62
CA ILE A 85 0.20 -18.99 11.30
C ILE A 85 0.66 -19.59 9.96
N ASN A 86 0.19 -20.78 9.59
CA ASN A 86 0.60 -21.47 8.37
C ASN A 86 -0.12 -20.88 7.16
N GLU A 87 -1.42 -20.59 7.26
CA GLU A 87 -2.20 -19.90 6.22
C GLU A 87 -1.63 -18.51 5.95
N LEU A 88 -1.18 -17.81 7.00
CA LEU A 88 -0.46 -16.55 6.88
C LEU A 88 0.91 -16.68 6.18
N ALA A 89 1.48 -17.87 6.10
CA ALA A 89 2.72 -18.15 5.37
C ALA A 89 2.48 -18.73 3.96
N GLU A 90 1.23 -18.98 3.56
CA GLU A 90 0.92 -19.55 2.25
C GLU A 90 0.10 -18.58 1.38
N GLU A 91 -0.75 -17.75 2.01
CA GLU A 91 -1.69 -16.88 1.31
C GLU A 91 -1.12 -15.49 1.00
N SER A 92 -0.35 -15.45 -0.09
CA SER A 92 0.33 -14.25 -0.56
C SER A 92 -0.57 -12.99 -0.70
N GLU A 93 -1.80 -13.13 -1.21
CA GLU A 93 -2.71 -11.98 -1.39
C GLU A 93 -3.15 -11.37 -0.05
N ILE A 94 -3.51 -12.21 0.92
CA ILE A 94 -3.93 -11.80 2.26
C ILE A 94 -2.75 -11.18 3.01
N VAL A 95 -1.59 -11.83 2.98
CA VAL A 95 -0.35 -11.30 3.60
C VAL A 95 0.00 -9.93 3.04
N GLY A 96 -0.18 -9.75 1.73
CA GLY A 96 0.00 -8.47 1.09
C GLY A 96 -0.93 -7.41 1.69
N ALA A 97 -2.23 -7.64 1.64
CA ALA A 97 -3.23 -6.71 2.18
C ALA A 97 -2.95 -6.35 3.65
N LEU A 98 -2.63 -7.34 4.50
CA LEU A 98 -2.34 -7.14 5.92
C LEU A 98 -1.02 -6.37 6.14
N SER A 99 0.05 -6.71 5.42
CA SER A 99 1.37 -6.08 5.58
C SER A 99 1.44 -4.66 5.01
N GLY A 100 0.68 -4.40 3.95
CA GLY A 100 0.73 -3.13 3.24
C GLY A 100 -0.19 -2.07 3.80
N GLU A 101 -1.35 -2.48 4.33
CA GLU A 101 -2.50 -1.59 4.57
C GLU A 101 -3.29 -1.95 5.84
N GLY A 102 -2.91 -3.00 6.57
CA GLY A 102 -3.57 -3.42 7.80
C GLY A 102 -3.26 -2.53 9.01
N LEU A 103 -4.28 -2.28 9.83
CA LEU A 103 -4.18 -1.64 11.14
C LEU A 103 -4.31 -2.71 12.24
N LEU A 104 -3.24 -2.90 13.01
CA LEU A 104 -3.23 -3.81 14.15
C LEU A 104 -4.13 -3.27 15.26
N LEU A 105 -5.24 -3.96 15.54
CA LEU A 105 -6.18 -3.62 16.61
C LEU A 105 -5.81 -4.31 17.92
N TYR A 106 -5.28 -5.52 17.86
CA TYR A 106 -4.86 -6.30 19.02
C TYR A 106 -3.72 -7.27 18.70
N GLY A 107 -2.88 -7.56 19.70
CA GLY A 107 -1.78 -8.51 19.61
C GLY A 107 -0.42 -7.85 19.44
N ARG A 108 0.57 -8.66 19.07
CA ARG A 108 1.91 -8.18 18.69
C ARG A 108 2.11 -8.41 17.20
N PRO A 109 2.80 -7.50 16.48
CA PRO A 109 3.16 -7.74 15.09
C PRO A 109 3.94 -9.05 14.96
N ILE A 110 3.38 -10.04 14.26
CA ILE A 110 4.13 -11.23 13.83
C ILE A 110 4.91 -10.82 12.59
N ILE A 111 6.23 -10.83 12.71
CA ILE A 111 7.12 -10.68 11.57
C ILE A 111 7.28 -12.07 10.97
N ILE A 112 6.55 -12.33 9.88
CA ILE A 112 6.75 -13.54 9.10
C ILE A 112 8.08 -13.36 8.37
N GLN A 113 9.12 -14.01 8.88
CA GLN A 113 10.39 -14.12 8.17
C GLN A 113 10.29 -15.27 7.20
N ASP A 114 9.42 -15.16 6.21
CA ASP A 114 9.42 -16.14 5.14
C ASP A 114 10.56 -15.83 4.16
N LYS A 115 11.39 -16.83 3.89
CA LYS A 115 12.49 -16.69 2.91
C LYS A 115 11.95 -16.59 1.49
N ASP A 116 10.71 -17.03 1.26
CA ASP A 116 10.16 -17.20 -0.09
C ASP A 116 8.86 -16.42 -0.37
N ILE A 117 8.15 -15.85 0.62
CA ILE A 117 7.10 -14.83 0.36
C ILE A 117 7.72 -13.44 0.35
N ALA A 118 8.64 -13.21 -0.57
CA ALA A 118 9.12 -11.87 -0.86
C ALA A 118 8.11 -11.15 -1.77
N LEU A 119 6.85 -11.01 -1.34
CA LEU A 119 5.92 -10.09 -1.99
C LEU A 119 6.48 -8.69 -1.88
N LYS A 120 7.23 -8.30 -2.90
CA LYS A 120 7.71 -6.93 -3.02
C LYS A 120 6.48 -6.14 -3.44
N SER A 121 5.80 -5.51 -2.48
CA SER A 121 4.74 -4.56 -2.78
C SER A 121 5.33 -3.52 -3.75
N LYS A 122 4.86 -3.53 -5.00
CA LYS A 122 5.24 -2.56 -6.02
C LYS A 122 4.07 -1.60 -6.21
N ILE A 123 4.39 -0.44 -6.75
CA ILE A 123 3.43 0.60 -7.12
C ILE A 123 3.62 0.82 -8.61
N LEU A 124 2.55 0.67 -9.36
CA LEU A 124 2.47 1.11 -10.73
C LEU A 124 2.18 2.61 -10.73
N ILE A 125 3.14 3.39 -11.21
CA ILE A 125 3.03 4.84 -11.33
C ILE A 125 2.83 5.17 -12.81
N SER A 126 1.64 5.68 -13.15
CA SER A 126 1.35 6.27 -14.45
C SER A 126 1.43 7.79 -14.34
N TYR A 127 2.24 8.45 -15.16
CA TYR A 127 2.41 9.91 -15.12
C TYR A 127 2.27 10.56 -16.49
N ASN A 128 1.74 11.78 -16.49
CA ASN A 128 1.53 12.59 -17.68
C ASN A 128 2.24 13.94 -17.54
N LEU A 129 3.17 14.19 -18.47
CA LEU A 129 3.93 15.44 -18.50
C LEU A 129 3.37 16.46 -19.51
N SER A 130 2.32 16.12 -20.27
CA SER A 130 1.82 16.92 -21.41
C SER A 130 1.53 18.38 -21.06
N LYS A 131 1.00 18.64 -19.86
CA LYS A 131 0.67 19.97 -19.33
C LYS A 131 1.89 20.81 -18.94
N LEU A 132 3.07 20.20 -18.79
CA LEU A 132 4.28 20.92 -18.41
C LEU A 132 4.87 21.69 -19.58
N CYS A 133 5.48 22.84 -19.27
CA CYS A 133 6.28 23.57 -20.25
C CYS A 133 7.50 22.74 -20.65
N GLN A 134 8.05 22.97 -21.86
CA GLN A 134 9.18 22.17 -22.35
C GLN A 134 10.40 22.20 -21.43
N LYS A 135 10.65 23.35 -20.78
CA LYS A 135 11.75 23.49 -19.81
C LYS A 135 11.59 22.53 -18.64
N ASP A 136 10.40 22.40 -18.08
CA ASP A 136 10.14 21.52 -16.93
C ASP A 136 10.01 20.06 -17.33
N LYS A 137 9.42 19.75 -18.50
CA LYS A 137 9.49 18.41 -19.11
C LYS A 137 10.92 17.91 -19.18
N MET A 138 11.83 18.75 -19.70
CA MET A 138 13.24 18.38 -19.80
C MET A 138 13.90 18.19 -18.43
N LYS A 139 13.55 18.97 -17.41
CA LYS A 139 14.07 18.73 -16.04
C LYS A 139 13.58 17.39 -15.47
N VAL A 140 12.30 17.06 -15.66
CA VAL A 140 11.76 15.74 -15.26
C VAL A 140 12.50 14.64 -16.00
N TYR A 141 12.64 14.73 -17.33
CA TYR A 141 13.36 13.73 -18.13
C TYR A 141 14.80 13.53 -17.65
N ARG A 142 15.52 14.61 -17.37
CA ARG A 142 16.91 14.54 -16.87
C ARG A 142 17.00 13.90 -15.49
N ALA A 143 16.07 14.22 -14.58
CA ALA A 143 16.03 13.59 -13.26
C ALA A 143 15.67 12.10 -13.35
N MET A 144 14.73 11.76 -14.24
CA MET A 144 14.20 10.41 -14.39
C MET A 144 15.17 9.47 -15.12
N TYR A 145 15.71 9.92 -16.25
CA TYR A 145 16.49 9.09 -17.18
C TYR A 145 17.98 9.41 -17.20
N GLY A 146 18.38 10.53 -16.61
CA GLY A 146 19.75 10.99 -16.59
C GLY A 146 20.11 11.82 -17.82
N THR A 147 21.41 12.11 -17.95
CA THR A 147 21.95 12.85 -19.08
C THR A 147 23.26 12.24 -19.56
N THR A 148 23.49 12.28 -20.86
CA THR A 148 24.81 12.11 -21.44
C THR A 148 25.20 13.44 -22.07
N SER A 149 26.31 14.02 -21.63
CA SER A 149 26.87 15.22 -22.24
C SER A 149 28.29 14.94 -22.72
N THR A 150 28.68 15.60 -23.80
CA THR A 150 30.03 15.49 -24.34
C THR A 150 30.65 16.88 -24.28
N SER A 151 31.76 17.03 -23.57
CA SER A 151 32.53 18.27 -23.53
C SER A 151 33.85 18.07 -24.25
N LYS A 152 34.46 19.16 -24.71
CA LYS A 152 35.78 19.12 -25.36
C LYS A 152 36.71 20.00 -24.55
N TYR A 153 37.78 19.43 -24.02
CA TYR A 153 38.78 20.15 -23.23
C TYR A 153 40.18 19.78 -23.73
N LYS A 154 41.00 20.79 -24.03
CA LYS A 154 42.34 20.62 -24.64
C LYS A 154 42.36 19.62 -25.82
N GLY A 155 41.39 19.74 -26.73
CA GLY A 155 41.28 18.88 -27.91
C GLY A 155 40.72 17.47 -27.67
N LYS A 156 40.68 16.98 -26.42
CA LYS A 156 40.12 15.68 -26.04
C LYS A 156 38.62 15.80 -25.77
N LYS A 157 37.84 14.80 -26.23
CA LYS A 157 36.40 14.68 -25.93
C LYS A 157 36.22 13.93 -24.62
N TYR A 158 35.47 14.51 -23.69
CA TYR A 158 35.09 13.92 -22.42
C TYR A 158 33.59 13.66 -22.44
N LYS A 159 33.17 12.47 -21.98
CA LYS A 159 31.77 12.09 -21.88
C LYS A 159 31.38 12.06 -20.41
N THR A 160 30.44 12.92 -20.02
CA THR A 160 29.89 12.96 -18.66
C THR A 160 28.51 12.31 -18.68
N ILE A 161 28.35 11.23 -17.92
CA ILE A 161 27.10 10.49 -17.77
C ILE A 161 26.57 10.75 -16.36
N THR A 162 25.35 11.27 -16.29
CA THR A 162 24.58 11.39 -15.05
C THR A 162 23.50 10.33 -15.08
N THR A 163 23.49 9.44 -14.10
CA THR A 163 22.51 8.34 -14.02
C THR A 163 21.16 8.88 -13.55
N GLY A 164 20.08 8.57 -14.29
CA GLY A 164 18.72 8.87 -13.84
C GLY A 164 18.21 7.84 -12.86
N ILE A 165 17.24 8.26 -12.04
CA ILE A 165 16.65 7.41 -10.99
C ILE A 165 16.01 6.12 -11.52
N ILE A 166 15.54 6.09 -12.78
CA ILE A 166 14.92 4.89 -13.38
C ILE A 166 15.90 3.72 -13.48
N ARG A 167 17.22 3.96 -13.34
CA ARG A 167 18.23 2.89 -13.31
C ARG A 167 18.52 2.36 -11.90
N GLU A 168 17.94 2.93 -10.84
CA GLU A 168 18.06 2.35 -9.50
C GLU A 168 17.37 0.98 -9.43
N HIS A 169 17.91 0.06 -8.62
CA HIS A 169 17.27 -1.21 -8.33
C HIS A 169 15.89 -0.99 -7.68
N GLY A 170 14.90 -1.80 -8.06
CA GLY A 170 13.51 -1.63 -7.62
C GLY A 170 12.70 -0.66 -8.47
N ILE A 171 13.21 -0.19 -9.61
CA ILE A 171 12.44 0.58 -10.60
C ILE A 171 12.49 -0.13 -11.96
N GLU A 172 11.32 -0.53 -12.44
CA GLU A 172 11.13 -1.15 -13.74
C GLU A 172 10.30 -0.23 -14.63
N LYS A 173 10.84 0.09 -15.80
CA LYS A 173 10.12 0.88 -16.79
C LYS A 173 9.27 -0.06 -17.64
N ILE A 174 7.96 0.09 -17.56
CA ILE A 174 7.04 -0.66 -18.42
C ILE A 174 6.92 0.03 -19.77
N THR A 175 6.56 1.32 -19.78
CA THR A 175 6.43 2.11 -21.02
C THR A 175 6.89 3.57 -20.82
N LYS A 176 6.68 4.43 -21.82
CA LYS A 176 6.82 5.88 -21.65
C LYS A 176 5.66 6.35 -20.76
N GLY A 177 5.98 6.88 -19.57
CA GLY A 177 4.96 7.36 -18.64
C GLY A 177 4.41 6.31 -17.68
N VAL A 178 4.87 5.06 -17.72
CA VAL A 178 4.44 4.01 -16.77
C VAL A 178 5.67 3.31 -16.18
N LEU A 179 5.74 3.28 -14.86
CA LEU A 179 6.79 2.65 -14.08
C LEU A 179 6.18 1.67 -13.07
N LEU A 180 6.84 0.54 -12.86
CA LEU A 180 6.58 -0.36 -11.75
C LEU A 180 7.72 -0.19 -10.74
N VAL A 181 7.39 0.19 -9.51
CA VAL A 181 8.38 0.69 -8.55
C VAL A 181 8.18 0.03 -7.20
N SER A 182 9.23 -0.51 -6.58
CA SER A 182 9.17 -0.97 -5.20
C SER A 182 8.64 0.14 -4.29
N ARG A 183 7.78 -0.18 -3.32
CA ARG A 183 7.14 0.82 -2.44
C ARG A 183 8.15 1.75 -1.76
N GLU A 184 9.31 1.24 -1.35
CA GLU A 184 10.44 2.02 -0.80
C GLU A 184 11.00 3.11 -1.74
N LYS A 185 10.94 2.89 -3.07
CA LYS A 185 11.48 3.79 -4.10
C LYS A 185 10.44 4.77 -4.64
N ALA A 186 9.15 4.48 -4.44
CA ALA A 186 8.05 5.29 -4.97
C ALA A 186 8.15 6.75 -4.51
N THR A 187 8.48 7.00 -3.23
CA THR A 187 8.61 8.34 -2.65
C THR A 187 9.56 9.24 -3.43
N LYS A 188 10.67 8.70 -3.95
CA LYS A 188 11.62 9.50 -4.75
C LYS A 188 11.04 9.89 -6.11
N ILE A 189 10.32 8.98 -6.78
CA ILE A 189 9.67 9.24 -8.07
C ILE A 189 8.56 10.28 -7.88
N LEU A 190 7.70 10.07 -6.88
CA LEU A 190 6.61 10.98 -6.54
C LEU A 190 7.14 12.36 -6.16
N GLY A 191 8.26 12.43 -5.43
CA GLY A 191 8.94 13.70 -5.13
C GLY A 191 9.36 14.48 -6.37
N ILE A 192 9.85 13.80 -7.41
CA ILE A 192 10.20 14.44 -8.70
C ILE A 192 8.93 14.96 -9.40
N LEU A 193 7.90 14.12 -9.51
CA LEU A 193 6.65 14.47 -10.19
C LEU A 193 5.94 15.65 -9.49
N LYS A 194 5.85 15.59 -8.15
CA LYS A 194 5.29 16.64 -7.31
C LYS A 194 6.06 17.95 -7.42
N ARG A 195 7.40 17.92 -7.40
CA ARG A 195 8.25 19.12 -7.54
C ARG A 195 7.98 19.88 -8.83
N PHE A 196 7.63 19.18 -9.90
CA PHE A 196 7.33 19.79 -11.20
C PHE A 196 5.84 19.91 -11.51
N SER A 197 4.96 19.62 -10.54
CA SER A 197 3.49 19.65 -10.73
C SER A 197 3.03 18.81 -11.93
N ALA A 198 3.65 17.65 -12.14
CA ALA A 198 3.18 16.67 -13.11
C ALA A 198 1.88 16.01 -12.62
N ASP A 199 1.05 15.50 -13.54
CA ASP A 199 -0.09 14.66 -13.18
C ASP A 199 0.37 13.20 -13.05
N TRP A 200 -0.13 12.45 -12.07
CA TRP A 200 0.12 11.03 -11.96
C TRP A 200 -1.05 10.26 -11.31
N LYS A 201 -1.01 8.94 -11.45
CA LYS A 201 -1.86 7.95 -10.79
C LYS A 201 -1.00 6.85 -10.21
N GLU A 202 -1.43 6.32 -9.08
CA GLU A 202 -0.76 5.26 -8.34
C GLU A 202 -1.72 4.07 -8.25
N ILE A 203 -1.23 2.87 -8.55
CA ILE A 203 -1.96 1.63 -8.38
C ILE A 203 -1.03 0.68 -7.62
N ALA A 204 -1.47 0.19 -6.46
CA ALA A 204 -0.74 -0.83 -5.74
C ALA A 204 -0.78 -2.15 -6.53
N VAL A 205 0.38 -2.79 -6.71
CA VAL A 205 0.53 -4.04 -7.44
C VAL A 205 1.32 -5.03 -6.59
N TRP A 206 0.76 -6.21 -6.40
CA TRP A 206 1.41 -7.34 -5.75
C TRP A 206 2.08 -8.18 -6.82
N THR A 207 3.39 -8.40 -6.70
CA THR A 207 4.15 -9.25 -7.62
C THR A 207 4.88 -10.32 -6.82
N TYR A 208 4.77 -11.56 -7.27
CA TYR A 208 5.55 -12.71 -6.80
C TYR A 208 7.04 -12.57 -7.17
#